data_AF-A0A6P0X0D4-F1
#
_entry.id   AF-A0A6P0X0D4-F1
#
_cell.length_a   1.000
_cell.length_b   1.000
_cell.length_c   1.000
_cell.angle_alpha   90.00
_cell.angle_beta   90.00
_cell.angle_gamma   90.00
#
_symmetry.space_group_name_H-M   'P 1'
#
loop_
_entity.id
_entity.type
_entity.pdbx_description
1 polymer ?
#
loop_
_entity_poly.entity_id
_entity_poly.type
_entity_poly.pdbx_seq_one_letter_code
_entity_poly.pdbx_strand_id
1 'polypeptide(L)'
;QIFRKLDYWMSTRARRYAQRMHPKKSQGWRNYKYWGRFNKERNDHWVFGDKRSGQYLLKFSWFNVMRHTMVKGDASPDDPHLKVYWELRRKRKSSQLIPSYQRLARRQEYKCPVCSESLFNGEPLEKHHIIPRAQGGDDSYDNLELMHYFCHQQLHLVRQQSEGKVVVPNCQQTIRSVGRESEDEVLSLW
;
A
#
# COMPACT_ATOMS: atom_id res chain seq x y z
N GLN A 1 -18.65 -15.09 -4.61
CA GLN A 1 -19.96 -15.53 -5.16
C GLN A 1 -20.99 -14.38 -5.20
N ILE A 2 -21.06 -13.50 -4.19
CA ILE A 2 -22.06 -12.42 -4.10
C ILE A 2 -21.99 -11.41 -5.27
N PHE A 3 -20.81 -10.89 -5.61
CA PHE A 3 -20.69 -9.90 -6.70
C PHE A 3 -21.12 -10.43 -8.07
N ARG A 4 -20.88 -11.71 -8.37
CA ARG A 4 -21.40 -12.35 -9.59
C ARG A 4 -22.93 -12.44 -9.58
N LYS A 5 -23.56 -12.68 -8.43
CA LYS A 5 -25.03 -12.68 -8.29
C LYS A 5 -25.60 -11.28 -8.53
N LEU A 6 -24.95 -10.24 -7.99
CA LEU A 6 -25.34 -8.84 -8.24
C LEU A 6 -25.18 -8.45 -9.70
N ASP A 7 -24.06 -8.82 -10.34
CA ASP A 7 -23.84 -8.58 -11.76
C ASP A 7 -24.91 -9.27 -12.62
N TYR A 8 -25.24 -10.53 -12.31
CA TYR A 8 -26.31 -11.24 -13.00
C TYR A 8 -27.64 -10.51 -12.87
N TRP A 9 -27.99 -10.09 -11.65
CA TRP A 9 -29.23 -9.35 -11.39
C TRP A 9 -29.30 -8.01 -12.13
N MET A 10 -28.21 -7.24 -12.13
CA MET A 10 -28.10 -6.00 -12.91
C MET A 10 -28.20 -6.27 -14.42
N SER A 11 -27.56 -7.32 -14.91
CA SER A 11 -27.61 -7.70 -16.33
C SER A 11 -29.03 -8.05 -16.79
N THR A 12 -29.80 -8.73 -15.93
CA THR A 12 -31.21 -9.06 -16.19
C THR A 12 -32.06 -7.79 -16.31
N ARG A 13 -31.84 -6.80 -15.44
CA ARG A 13 -32.52 -5.50 -15.51
C ARG A 13 -32.14 -4.70 -16.76
N ALA A 14 -30.85 -4.68 -17.09
CA ALA A 14 -30.34 -4.04 -18.30
C ALA A 14 -30.96 -4.66 -19.57
N ARG A 15 -31.07 -6.00 -19.61
CA ARG A 15 -31.80 -6.72 -20.67
C ARG A 15 -33.25 -6.25 -20.74
N ARG A 16 -34.01 -6.35 -19.65
CA ARG A 16 -35.43 -5.92 -19.61
C ARG A 16 -35.62 -4.47 -20.07
N TYR A 17 -34.75 -3.56 -19.64
CA TYR A 17 -34.74 -2.18 -20.12
C TYR A 17 -34.57 -2.09 -21.64
N ALA A 18 -33.55 -2.76 -22.20
CA ALA A 18 -33.31 -2.75 -23.65
C ALA A 18 -34.48 -3.35 -24.45
N GLN A 19 -35.14 -4.39 -23.92
CA GLN A 19 -36.34 -4.99 -24.54
C GLN A 19 -37.51 -4.01 -24.52
N ARG A 20 -37.75 -3.34 -23.39
CA ARG A 20 -38.84 -2.37 -23.23
C ARG A 20 -38.64 -1.12 -24.10
N MET A 21 -37.41 -0.62 -24.21
CA MET A 21 -37.10 0.53 -25.05
C MET A 21 -37.16 0.23 -26.55
N HIS A 22 -36.92 -1.04 -26.94
CA HIS A 22 -36.87 -1.46 -28.35
C HIS A 22 -37.64 -2.78 -28.57
N PRO A 23 -38.97 -2.78 -28.40
CA PRO A 23 -39.77 -4.00 -28.46
C PRO A 23 -39.75 -4.64 -29.85
N LYS A 24 -39.75 -3.82 -30.91
CA LYS A 24 -39.75 -4.26 -32.32
C LYS A 24 -38.37 -4.67 -32.85
N LYS A 25 -37.29 -4.47 -32.08
CA LYS A 25 -35.93 -4.79 -32.53
C LYS A 25 -35.52 -6.18 -32.04
N SER A 26 -34.73 -6.89 -32.84
CA SER A 26 -34.22 -8.21 -32.48
C SER A 26 -33.28 -8.15 -31.28
N GLN A 27 -33.09 -9.29 -30.60
CA GLN A 27 -32.15 -9.38 -29.48
C GLN A 27 -30.71 -9.08 -29.91
N GLY A 28 -30.31 -9.52 -31.12
CA GLY A 28 -29.00 -9.21 -31.70
C GLY A 28 -28.77 -7.72 -31.86
N TRP A 29 -29.77 -6.98 -32.34
CA TRP A 29 -29.70 -5.52 -32.45
C TRP A 29 -29.56 -4.84 -31.08
N ARG A 30 -30.31 -5.30 -30.06
CA ARG A 30 -30.21 -4.76 -28.68
C ARG A 30 -28.82 -5.01 -28.09
N ASN A 31 -28.27 -6.21 -28.29
CA ASN A 31 -26.92 -6.57 -27.88
C ASN A 31 -25.89 -5.65 -28.55
N TYR A 32 -25.98 -5.49 -29.87
CA TYR A 32 -25.09 -4.61 -30.61
C TYR A 32 -25.22 -3.14 -30.16
N LYS A 33 -26.41 -2.66 -29.80
CA LYS A 33 -26.59 -1.27 -29.36
C LYS A 33 -26.00 -1.00 -27.98
N TYR A 34 -26.29 -1.86 -27.00
CA TYR A 34 -26.04 -1.58 -25.58
C TYR A 34 -24.89 -2.37 -24.96
N TRP A 35 -24.51 -3.52 -25.52
CA TRP A 35 -23.41 -4.32 -25.00
C TRP A 35 -22.15 -4.16 -25.84
N GLY A 36 -21.02 -4.10 -25.16
CA GLY A 36 -19.72 -4.00 -25.80
C GLY A 36 -18.59 -3.88 -24.79
N ARG A 37 -17.39 -3.66 -25.32
CA ARG A 37 -16.20 -3.34 -24.54
C ARG A 37 -16.09 -1.84 -24.37
N PHE A 38 -16.26 -1.38 -23.14
CA PHE A 38 -16.17 0.03 -22.78
C PHE A 38 -14.92 0.36 -21.96
N ASN A 39 -14.45 -0.57 -21.13
CA ASN A 39 -13.22 -0.41 -20.36
C ASN A 39 -12.02 -0.90 -21.20
N LYS A 40 -11.02 -0.04 -21.43
CA LYS A 40 -9.81 -0.37 -22.21
C LYS A 40 -8.86 -1.29 -21.45
N GLU A 41 -8.75 -1.14 -20.14
CA GLU A 41 -7.89 -1.94 -19.26
C GLU A 41 -8.40 -3.38 -19.09
N ARG A 42 -9.67 -3.63 -19.41
CA ARG A 42 -10.31 -4.94 -19.26
C ARG A 42 -10.77 -5.51 -20.60
N ASN A 43 -10.54 -6.80 -20.79
CA ASN A 43 -11.01 -7.52 -21.96
C ASN A 43 -12.44 -8.08 -21.76
N ASP A 44 -13.40 -7.22 -21.40
CA ASP A 44 -14.79 -7.60 -21.14
C ASP A 44 -15.72 -6.96 -22.17
N HIS A 45 -16.28 -7.80 -23.05
CA HIS A 45 -17.15 -7.38 -24.16
C HIS A 45 -18.65 -7.39 -23.80
N TRP A 46 -19.00 -7.82 -22.59
CA TRP A 46 -20.39 -8.00 -22.15
C TRP A 46 -20.76 -6.99 -21.06
N VAL A 47 -20.43 -5.72 -21.30
CA VAL A 47 -20.73 -4.61 -20.39
C VAL A 47 -21.87 -3.80 -20.99
N PHE A 48 -22.89 -3.47 -20.18
CA PHE A 48 -24.00 -2.63 -20.61
C PHE A 48 -23.60 -1.16 -20.55
N GLY A 49 -23.86 -0.41 -21.60
CA GLY A 49 -23.52 1.01 -21.67
C GLY A 49 -24.08 1.68 -22.91
N ASP A 50 -23.77 2.97 -23.05
CA ASP A 50 -24.07 3.76 -24.23
C ASP A 50 -22.80 4.00 -25.04
N LYS A 51 -22.78 3.48 -26.27
CA LYS A 51 -21.62 3.59 -27.19
C LYS A 51 -21.35 5.03 -27.63
N ARG A 52 -22.35 5.92 -27.57
CA ARG A 52 -22.19 7.31 -27.98
C ARG A 52 -21.51 8.15 -26.90
N SER A 53 -21.99 8.07 -25.66
CA SER A 53 -21.38 8.78 -24.53
C SER A 53 -20.16 8.07 -23.94
N GLY A 54 -19.99 6.78 -24.21
CA GLY A 54 -18.95 5.95 -23.59
C GLY A 54 -19.23 5.60 -22.13
N GLN A 55 -20.37 6.01 -21.58
CA GLN A 55 -20.76 5.66 -20.22
C GLN A 55 -21.22 4.21 -20.16
N TYR A 56 -20.82 3.51 -19.11
CA TYR A 56 -21.13 2.10 -18.94
C TYR A 56 -21.39 1.76 -17.48
N LEU A 57 -22.14 0.68 -17.28
CA LEU A 57 -22.44 0.14 -15.98
C LEU A 57 -21.23 -0.65 -15.46
N LEU A 58 -20.64 -0.16 -14.36
CA LEU A 58 -19.56 -0.85 -13.64
C LEU A 58 -20.04 -2.22 -13.13
N LYS A 59 -19.23 -3.25 -13.37
CA LYS A 59 -19.48 -4.59 -12.84
C LYS A 59 -18.86 -4.76 -11.46
N PHE A 60 -19.62 -5.34 -10.54
CA PHE A 60 -19.16 -5.64 -9.19
C PHE A 60 -18.02 -6.67 -9.20
N SER A 61 -18.04 -7.63 -10.13
CA SER A 61 -16.98 -8.64 -10.27
C SER A 61 -15.61 -8.09 -10.67
N TRP A 62 -15.52 -6.82 -11.09
CA TRP A 62 -14.24 -6.20 -11.41
C TRP A 62 -13.43 -5.84 -10.18
N PHE A 63 -14.08 -5.72 -9.02
CA PHE A 63 -13.42 -5.41 -7.76
C PHE A 63 -12.96 -6.69 -7.07
N ASN A 64 -11.70 -6.69 -6.62
CA ASN A 64 -11.16 -7.79 -5.83
C ASN A 64 -11.76 -7.77 -4.43
N VAL A 65 -12.38 -8.87 -4.01
CA VAL A 65 -12.88 -9.03 -2.64
C VAL A 65 -11.71 -9.32 -1.72
N MET A 66 -11.19 -8.29 -1.05
CA MET A 66 -10.21 -8.47 0.02
C MET A 66 -10.91 -8.96 1.29
N ARG A 67 -10.56 -10.15 1.76
CA ARG A 67 -11.09 -10.70 3.01
C ARG A 67 -10.17 -10.31 4.16
N HIS A 68 -10.66 -9.43 5.02
CA HIS A 68 -9.98 -9.15 6.28
C HIS A 68 -10.29 -10.29 7.25
N THR A 69 -9.24 -10.99 7.69
CA THR A 69 -9.39 -12.00 8.76
C THR A 69 -9.47 -11.26 10.07
N MET A 70 -10.47 -11.54 10.92
CA MET A 70 -10.54 -10.90 12.25
C MET A 70 -9.33 -11.28 13.11
N VAL A 71 -9.00 -10.44 14.09
CA VAL A 71 -8.06 -10.81 15.16
C VAL A 71 -8.73 -11.89 16.02
N LYS A 72 -7.95 -12.84 16.57
CA LYS A 72 -8.50 -13.91 17.40
C LYS A 72 -8.79 -13.37 18.79
N GLY A 73 -10.06 -13.28 19.18
CA GLY A 73 -10.47 -12.90 20.53
C GLY A 73 -9.83 -11.59 21.01
N ASP A 74 -9.24 -11.66 22.19
CA ASP A 74 -8.52 -10.61 22.91
C ASP A 74 -7.00 -10.60 22.63
N ALA A 75 -6.55 -11.27 21.56
CA ALA A 75 -5.14 -11.28 21.19
C ALA A 75 -4.59 -9.85 21.08
N SER A 76 -3.59 -9.54 21.90
CA SER A 76 -2.85 -8.28 21.89
C SER A 76 -1.50 -8.44 21.14
N PRO A 77 -1.06 -7.47 20.32
CA PRO A 77 0.26 -7.46 19.70
C PRO A 77 1.43 -7.59 20.66
N ASP A 78 1.26 -7.13 21.91
CA ASP A 78 2.32 -7.05 22.92
C ASP A 78 2.43 -8.32 23.77
N ASP A 79 1.53 -9.29 23.58
CA ASP A 79 1.59 -10.58 24.28
C ASP A 79 2.76 -11.44 23.76
N PRO A 80 3.76 -11.76 24.61
CA PRO A 80 4.90 -12.58 24.22
C PRO A 80 4.51 -13.98 23.73
N HIS A 81 3.43 -14.56 24.26
CA HIS A 81 2.94 -15.90 23.88
C HIS A 81 2.33 -15.91 22.47
N LEU A 82 1.90 -14.75 21.95
CA LEU A 82 1.28 -14.61 20.63
C LEU A 82 2.23 -14.07 19.56
N LYS A 83 3.54 -13.97 19.84
CA LYS A 83 4.55 -13.46 18.90
C LYS A 83 4.47 -14.11 17.52
N VAL A 84 4.42 -15.44 17.47
CA VAL A 84 4.34 -16.21 16.21
C VAL A 84 3.04 -15.91 15.45
N TYR A 85 1.91 -15.77 16.16
CA TYR A 85 0.63 -15.41 15.56
C TYR A 85 0.70 -14.05 14.86
N TRP A 86 1.27 -13.04 15.53
CA TRP A 86 1.41 -11.68 15.00
C TRP A 86 2.43 -11.58 13.88
N GLU A 87 3.54 -12.31 13.96
CA GLU A 87 4.52 -12.41 12.86
C GLU A 87 3.87 -12.97 11.60
N LEU A 88 3.17 -14.12 11.69
CA LEU A 88 2.47 -14.71 10.55
C LEU A 88 1.40 -13.78 9.99
N ARG A 89 0.67 -13.08 10.86
CA ARG A 89 -0.35 -12.11 10.47
C ARG A 89 0.25 -10.89 9.76
N ARG A 90 1.40 -10.37 10.21
CA ARG A 90 2.15 -9.30 9.53
C ARG A 90 2.65 -9.77 8.16
N LYS A 91 3.23 -10.97 8.06
CA LYS A 91 3.69 -11.54 6.79
C LYS A 91 2.58 -11.64 5.74
N ARG A 92 1.32 -11.92 6.14
CA ARG A 92 0.17 -11.92 5.23
C ARG A 92 -0.13 -10.56 4.59
N LYS A 93 0.22 -9.44 5.23
CA LYS A 93 0.06 -8.10 4.64
C LYS A 93 0.87 -7.94 3.35
N SER A 94 1.94 -8.72 3.17
CA SER A 94 2.71 -8.73 1.92
C SER A 94 1.86 -9.00 0.67
N SER A 95 0.74 -9.73 0.77
CA SER A 95 -0.12 -10.02 -0.39
C SER A 95 -0.76 -8.77 -1.01
N GLN A 96 -0.76 -7.64 -0.29
CA GLN A 96 -1.27 -6.36 -0.78
C GLN A 96 -0.22 -5.59 -1.59
N LEU A 97 1.06 -5.98 -1.52
CA LEU A 97 2.15 -5.35 -2.26
C LEU A 97 2.17 -5.82 -3.72
N ILE A 98 2.84 -5.05 -4.59
CA ILE A 98 3.13 -5.49 -5.96
C ILE A 98 4.06 -6.72 -5.97
N PRO A 99 4.02 -7.60 -6.99
CA PRO A 99 4.80 -8.84 -7.00
C PRO A 99 6.31 -8.68 -6.78
N SER A 100 6.91 -7.61 -7.30
CA SER A 100 8.32 -7.28 -7.09
C SER A 100 8.63 -7.04 -5.60
N TYR A 101 7.81 -6.24 -4.92
CA TYR A 101 7.97 -5.95 -3.49
C TYR A 101 7.71 -7.18 -2.63
N GLN A 102 6.76 -8.05 -3.03
CA GLN A 102 6.55 -9.33 -2.35
C GLN A 102 7.80 -10.21 -2.36
N ARG A 103 8.49 -10.26 -3.50
CA ARG A 103 9.72 -11.04 -3.68
C ARG A 103 10.85 -10.49 -2.81
N LEU A 104 11.05 -9.17 -2.79
CA LEU A 104 12.03 -8.51 -1.93
C LEU A 104 11.72 -8.75 -0.46
N ALA A 105 10.48 -8.50 -0.02
CA ALA A 105 10.07 -8.71 1.37
C ALA A 105 10.29 -10.17 1.84
N ARG A 106 10.05 -11.17 0.98
CA ARG A 106 10.33 -12.58 1.31
C ARG A 106 11.82 -12.86 1.51
N ARG A 107 12.67 -12.28 0.65
CA ARG A 107 14.13 -12.48 0.69
C ARG A 107 14.74 -11.97 1.99
N GLN A 108 14.26 -10.85 2.50
CA GLN A 108 14.72 -10.22 3.74
C GLN A 108 13.88 -10.60 4.98
N GLU A 109 13.17 -11.73 4.91
CA GLU A 109 12.33 -12.25 6.01
C GLU A 109 11.29 -11.26 6.57
N TYR A 110 10.84 -10.33 5.73
CA TYR A 110 9.87 -9.28 6.04
C TYR A 110 10.34 -8.27 7.10
N LYS A 111 11.66 -8.12 7.27
CA LYS A 111 12.30 -7.15 8.15
C LYS A 111 13.00 -6.05 7.37
N CYS A 112 13.01 -4.84 7.91
CA CYS A 112 13.78 -3.72 7.35
C CYS A 112 15.27 -3.93 7.65
N PRO A 113 16.18 -3.77 6.67
CA PRO A 113 17.62 -3.96 6.89
C PRO A 113 18.25 -2.89 7.81
N VAL A 114 17.62 -1.72 7.96
CA VAL A 114 18.14 -0.61 8.78
C VAL A 114 17.75 -0.77 10.25
N CYS A 115 16.45 -0.89 10.54
CA CYS A 115 15.96 -0.96 11.93
C CYS A 115 15.66 -2.39 12.42
N SER A 116 15.78 -3.40 11.56
CA SER A 116 15.47 -4.81 11.87
C SER A 116 14.01 -5.10 12.29
N GLU A 117 13.15 -4.09 12.29
CA GLU A 117 11.72 -4.21 12.55
C GLU A 117 10.95 -4.73 11.33
N SER A 118 9.71 -5.17 11.54
CA SER A 118 8.85 -5.64 10.45
C SER A 118 8.55 -4.51 9.45
N LEU A 119 8.63 -4.82 8.15
CA LEU A 119 8.26 -3.93 7.04
C LEU A 119 6.79 -3.45 7.08
N PHE A 120 5.95 -4.01 7.94
CA PHE A 120 4.51 -3.74 7.98
C PHE A 120 4.09 -2.98 9.24
N ASN A 121 4.86 -1.96 9.62
CA ASN A 121 4.57 -1.04 10.73
C ASN A 121 3.54 0.05 10.38
N GLY A 122 3.20 0.22 9.10
CA GLY A 122 2.24 1.22 8.62
C GLY A 122 2.89 2.35 7.82
N GLU A 123 4.22 2.43 7.82
CA GLU A 123 4.96 3.39 7.00
C GLU A 123 4.99 2.97 5.52
N PRO A 124 5.11 3.94 4.59
CA PRO A 124 5.39 3.64 3.20
C PRO A 124 6.72 2.88 3.02
N LEU A 125 6.77 2.00 2.03
CA LEU A 125 7.96 1.21 1.70
C LEU A 125 8.61 1.72 0.43
N GLU A 126 9.94 1.83 0.45
CA GLU A 126 10.77 2.21 -0.68
C GLU A 126 11.84 1.16 -0.97
N LYS A 127 12.18 1.03 -2.26
CA LYS A 127 13.27 0.18 -2.73
C LYS A 127 14.58 0.97 -2.67
N HIS A 128 15.63 0.31 -2.21
CA HIS A 128 16.98 0.87 -2.10
C HIS A 128 17.97 0.00 -2.86
N HIS A 129 18.90 0.63 -3.57
CA HIS A 129 20.01 -0.04 -4.24
C HIS A 129 21.21 -0.16 -3.29
N ILE A 130 21.66 -1.38 -3.01
CA ILE A 130 22.82 -1.63 -2.13
C ILE A 130 24.05 -0.92 -2.72
N ILE A 131 24.34 -1.22 -3.98
CA ILE A 131 25.30 -0.51 -4.84
C ILE A 131 24.52 0.53 -5.63
N PRO A 132 24.78 1.84 -5.44
CA PRO A 132 24.10 2.89 -6.20
C PRO A 132 24.28 2.71 -7.71
N ARG A 133 23.26 3.09 -8.48
CA ARG A 133 23.34 3.06 -9.96
C ARG A 133 24.51 3.87 -10.51
N ALA A 134 24.84 4.99 -9.86
CA ALA A 134 25.99 5.82 -10.23
C ALA A 134 27.34 5.09 -10.12
N GLN A 135 27.42 4.07 -9.27
CA GLN A 135 28.60 3.22 -9.06
C GLN A 135 28.49 1.88 -9.83
N GLY A 136 27.62 1.80 -10.84
CA GLY A 136 27.44 0.61 -11.66
C GLY A 136 26.47 -0.43 -11.10
N GLY A 137 25.70 -0.09 -10.06
CA GLY A 137 24.68 -0.99 -9.50
C GLY A 137 23.55 -1.28 -10.49
N ASP A 138 23.18 -2.56 -10.58
CA ASP A 138 22.10 -3.03 -11.45
C ASP A 138 20.73 -3.06 -10.74
N ASP A 139 19.67 -3.37 -11.50
CA ASP A 139 18.31 -3.56 -10.97
C ASP A 139 18.03 -5.03 -10.62
N SER A 140 19.07 -5.84 -10.38
CA SER A 140 18.88 -7.22 -9.92
C SER A 140 18.24 -7.23 -8.53
N TYR A 141 17.45 -8.27 -8.25
CA TYR A 141 16.93 -8.50 -6.90
C TYR A 141 18.04 -8.68 -5.86
N ASP A 142 19.27 -8.99 -6.28
CA ASP A 142 20.45 -9.10 -5.41
C ASP A 142 20.98 -7.74 -4.93
N ASN A 143 20.78 -6.70 -5.74
CA ASN A 143 21.21 -5.35 -5.45
C ASN A 143 20.07 -4.48 -4.87
N LEU A 144 18.88 -5.04 -4.67
CA LEU A 144 17.70 -4.33 -4.21
C LEU A 144 17.26 -4.79 -2.82
N GLU A 145 16.97 -3.83 -1.96
CA GLU A 145 16.38 -4.05 -0.64
C GLU A 145 15.12 -3.22 -0.47
N LEU A 146 14.14 -3.75 0.26
CA LEU A 146 12.93 -3.01 0.62
C LEU A 146 13.10 -2.45 2.04
N MET A 147 12.73 -1.19 2.26
CA MET A 147 12.87 -0.57 3.59
C MET A 147 11.78 0.46 3.82
N HIS A 148 11.62 0.88 5.07
CA HIS A 148 10.71 1.99 5.39
C HIS A 148 11.22 3.29 4.79
N TYR A 149 10.28 4.17 4.44
CA TYR A 149 10.56 5.51 3.92
C TYR A 149 11.57 6.28 4.78
N PHE A 150 11.37 6.34 6.10
CA PHE A 150 12.27 7.10 6.98
C PHE A 150 13.63 6.42 7.14
N CYS A 151 13.67 5.08 7.17
CA CYS A 151 14.92 4.34 7.17
C CYS A 151 15.74 4.59 5.90
N HIS A 152 15.07 4.70 4.75
CA HIS A 152 15.72 5.03 3.48
C HIS A 152 16.33 6.44 3.49
N GLN A 153 15.59 7.43 4.01
CA GLN A 153 16.11 8.79 4.18
C GLN A 153 17.34 8.83 5.09
N GLN A 154 17.27 8.18 6.26
CA GLN A 154 18.39 8.11 7.20
C GLN A 154 19.64 7.53 6.55
N LEU A 155 19.49 6.47 5.75
CA LEU A 155 20.61 5.83 5.09
C LEU A 155 21.29 6.74 4.04
N HIS A 156 20.53 7.52 3.27
CA HIS A 156 21.10 8.49 2.33
C HIS A 156 21.82 9.64 3.04
N LEU A 157 21.28 10.11 4.17
CA LEU A 157 21.93 11.15 4.97
C LEU A 157 23.28 10.66 5.54
N VAL A 158 23.32 9.44 6.08
CA VAL A 158 24.57 8.86 6.62
C VAL A 158 25.61 8.64 5.52
N ARG A 159 25.21 8.15 4.33
CA ARG A 159 26.14 7.96 3.20
C ARG A 159 26.74 9.28 2.70
N GLN A 160 25.94 10.34 2.61
CA GLN A 160 26.45 11.67 2.23
C GLN A 160 27.48 12.22 3.23
N GLN A 161 27.33 11.91 4.52
CA GLN A 161 28.31 12.30 5.54
C GLN A 161 29.63 11.51 5.45
N SER A 162 29.61 10.28 4.92
CA SER A 162 30.83 9.50 4.71
C SER A 162 31.56 9.83 3.40
N GLU A 163 30.85 10.29 2.36
CA GLU A 163 31.42 10.60 1.04
C GLU A 163 31.82 12.08 0.91
N GLY A 164 31.16 12.99 1.65
CA GLY A 164 31.59 14.37 1.80
C GLY A 164 32.42 14.52 3.08
N LYS A 165 33.60 15.16 3.00
CA LYS A 165 34.26 15.75 4.18
C LYS A 165 33.24 16.65 4.89
N VAL A 166 32.61 16.16 5.94
CA VAL A 166 31.81 17.00 6.82
C VAL A 166 32.79 17.78 7.67
N VAL A 167 33.00 19.05 7.32
CA VAL A 167 33.48 20.04 8.28
C VAL A 167 32.34 20.20 9.28
N VAL A 168 32.45 19.53 10.42
CA VAL A 168 31.58 19.76 11.56
C VAL A 168 31.97 21.14 12.12
N PRO A 169 31.09 22.15 12.14
CA PRO A 169 31.37 23.34 12.92
C PRO A 169 31.39 22.89 14.38
N ASN A 170 32.53 23.07 15.02
CA ASN A 170 32.77 22.76 16.42
C ASN A 170 31.69 23.45 17.29
N CYS A 171 30.74 22.68 17.83
CA CYS A 171 29.81 23.17 18.85
C CYS A 171 30.47 23.09 20.23
N GLN A 172 31.60 23.78 20.38
CA GLN A 172 32.17 24.14 21.67
C GLN A 172 32.42 25.64 21.63
N GLN A 173 31.46 26.40 22.19
CA GLN A 173 31.46 27.83 22.58
C GLN A 173 30.03 28.32 22.31
N THR A 174 29.10 28.44 23.26
CA THR A 174 29.21 29.05 24.59
C THR A 174 27.98 28.64 25.41
N ILE A 175 28.15 27.87 26.48
CA ILE A 175 27.23 27.95 27.62
C ILE A 175 27.87 28.97 28.57
N ARG A 176 27.44 30.23 28.46
CA ARG A 176 27.67 31.20 29.52
C ARG A 176 26.65 30.90 30.62
N SER A 177 27.20 30.61 31.79
CA SER A 177 26.57 30.55 33.10
C SER A 177 25.42 31.54 33.28
N VAL A 178 24.24 31.02 33.65
CA VAL A 178 23.23 31.79 34.37
C VAL A 178 22.88 31.01 35.64
N GLY A 179 23.22 31.65 36.76
CA GLY A 179 22.58 31.61 38.08
C GLY A 179 21.92 30.32 38.54
N ARG A 180 22.54 29.73 39.57
CA ARG A 180 21.87 28.91 40.58
C ARG A 180 20.97 29.84 41.40
N GLU A 181 19.65 29.71 41.30
CA GLU A 181 18.70 30.24 42.27
C GLU A 181 17.94 29.07 42.92
N SER A 182 17.75 29.21 44.22
CA SER A 182 17.40 28.22 45.23
C SER A 182 15.94 27.75 45.18
N GLU A 183 15.73 26.46 45.49
CA GLU A 183 14.44 25.78 45.64
C GLU A 183 13.74 26.11 46.98
N ASP A 184 13.48 27.38 47.27
CA ASP A 184 12.72 27.77 48.47
C ASP A 184 11.75 28.92 48.14
N GLU A 185 10.66 28.64 47.42
CA GLU A 185 9.40 29.44 47.47
C GLU A 185 8.32 28.91 46.51
N VAL A 186 7.77 27.72 46.74
CA VAL A 186 6.43 27.36 46.20
C VAL A 186 5.64 26.56 47.23
N LEU A 187 5.43 27.15 48.41
CA LEU A 187 4.34 26.80 49.32
C LEU A 187 3.71 28.08 49.86
N SER A 188 3.08 28.85 48.97
CA SER A 188 1.94 29.66 49.34
C SER A 188 1.13 30.02 48.09
N LEU A 189 -0.19 29.90 48.22
CA LEU A 189 -1.26 30.34 47.31
C LEU A 189 -1.87 29.27 46.38
N TRP A 190 -2.84 28.56 46.99
CA TRP A 190 -3.98 27.82 46.44
C TRP A 190 -3.76 26.43 45.84
#